data_AF-A0A925XGF9-F1
#
_entry.id   AF-A0A925XGF9-F1
#
_cell.length_a   1.000
_cell.length_b   1.000
_cell.length_c   1.000
_cell.angle_alpha   90.00
_cell.angle_beta   90.00
_cell.angle_gamma   90.00
#
_symmetry.space_group_name_H-M   'P 1'
#
loop_
_entity.id
_entity.type
_entity.pdbx_description
1 polymer ?
#
loop_
_entity_poly.entity_id
_entity_poly.type
_entity_poly.pdbx_seq_one_letter_code
_entity_poly.pdbx_strand_id
1 'polypeptide(L)' 'MSATAWPFIDVDEAGSPTIPTKGLKVLQLVREHLAYGWDAEQLRRQHPHLSLSEIHAALG' A
#
# COMPACT_ATOMS: atom_id res chain seq x y z
N MET A 1 -9.89 -17.82 11.08
CA MET A 1 -9.61 -16.40 10.81
C MET A 1 -8.53 -16.36 9.75
N SER A 2 -8.93 -16.29 8.48
CA SER A 2 -7.99 -16.36 7.36
C SER A 2 -7.32 -15.00 7.23
N ALA A 3 -6.16 -14.86 7.87
CA ALA A 3 -5.28 -13.73 7.59
C ALA A 3 -4.87 -13.86 6.12
N THR A 4 -5.41 -13.00 5.25
CA THR A 4 -4.87 -12.78 3.90
C THR A 4 -3.42 -12.37 4.09
N ALA A 5 -2.52 -13.34 3.97
CA ALA A 5 -1.08 -13.11 4.01
C ALA A 5 -0.72 -12.38 2.72
N TRP A 6 -0.85 -11.06 2.74
CA TRP A 6 -0.48 -10.20 1.62
C TRP A 6 1.04 -10.26 1.46
N PRO A 7 1.57 -10.79 0.35
CA PRO A 7 3.00 -11.10 0.22
C PRO A 7 3.93 -9.87 0.22
N PHE A 8 3.38 -8.65 0.31
CA PHE A 8 4.11 -7.38 0.25
C PHE A 8 3.82 -6.43 1.42
N ILE A 9 3.07 -6.88 2.44
CA ILE A 9 2.73 -6.07 3.59
C ILE A 9 3.39 -6.67 4.82
N ASP A 10 4.26 -5.88 5.45
CA ASP A 10 4.84 -6.20 6.74
C ASP A 10 4.21 -5.32 7.80
N VAL A 11 3.86 -5.92 8.94
CA VAL A 11 3.24 -5.19 10.03
C VAL A 11 4.35 -4.80 10.99
N ASP A 12 4.58 -3.49 11.15
CA ASP A 12 5.58 -3.00 12.09
C ASP A 12 5.26 -3.40 13.53
N GLU A 13 6.23 -3.28 14.44
CA GLU A 13 6.04 -3.59 15.88
C GLU A 13 4.93 -2.76 16.54
N ALA A 14 4.48 -1.67 15.90
CA ALA A 14 3.36 -0.84 16.35
C ALA A 14 2.00 -1.27 15.76
N GLY A 15 1.95 -2.37 15.01
CA GLY A 15 0.72 -2.89 14.40
C GLY A 15 0.31 -2.17 13.11
N SER A 16 1.18 -1.35 12.52
CA SER A 16 0.90 -0.60 11.29
C SER A 16 1.36 -1.38 10.05
N PRO A 17 0.47 -1.63 9.06
CA PRO A 17 0.86 -2.24 7.80
C PRO A 17 1.74 -1.27 6.99
N THR A 18 2.93 -1.74 6.67
CA THR A 18 3.98 -1.06 5.92
C THR A 18 4.37 -1.88 4.72
N ILE A 19 4.75 -1.22 3.63
CA ILE A 19 5.37 -1.89 2.48
C ILE A 19 6.87 -1.94 2.77
N PRO A 20 7.43 -3.07 3.23
CA PRO A 20 8.82 -3.17 3.71
C PRO A 20 9.82 -2.86 2.62
N THR A 21 9.46 -3.08 1.34
CA THR A 21 10.33 -2.81 0.20
C THR A 21 10.80 -1.35 0.16
N LYS A 22 9.98 -0.40 0.64
CA LYS A 22 10.23 1.05 0.48
C LYS A 22 9.88 1.92 1.70
N GLY A 23 9.47 1.32 2.82
CA GLY A 23 9.16 2.03 4.06
C GLY A 23 7.92 2.93 3.96
N LEU A 24 7.10 2.75 2.93
CA LEU A 24 5.89 3.53 2.73
C LEU A 24 4.74 2.87 3.50
N LYS A 25 4.02 3.65 4.31
CA LYS A 25 2.88 3.14 5.08
C LYS A 25 1.74 2.85 4.13
N VAL A 26 1.13 1.66 4.21
CA VAL A 26 -0.08 1.31 3.44
C VAL A 26 -1.17 2.35 3.70
N LEU A 27 -1.28 2.81 4.95
CA LEU A 27 -2.19 3.88 5.36
C LEU A 27 -2.00 5.18 4.55
N GLN A 28 -0.79 5.49 4.11
CA GLN A 28 -0.54 6.68 3.31
C GLN A 28 -1.13 6.54 1.89
N LEU A 29 -0.93 5.40 1.23
CA LEU A 29 -1.55 5.12 -0.08
C LEU A 29 -3.07 5.14 0.00
N VAL A 30 -3.65 4.52 1.03
CA VAL A 30 -5.11 4.53 1.25
C VAL A 30 -5.61 5.95 1.50
N ARG A 31 -4.88 6.77 2.25
CA ARG A 31 -5.24 8.18 2.46
C ARG A 31 -5.19 8.99 1.17
N GLU A 32 -4.18 8.80 0.34
CA GLU A 32 -4.06 9.49 -0.95
C GLU A 32 -5.17 9.05 -1.91
N HIS A 33 -5.47 7.75 -1.95
CA HIS A 33 -6.61 7.19 -2.67
C HIS A 33 -7.93 7.85 -2.24
N LEU A 34 -8.20 7.92 -0.94
CA LEU A 34 -9.44 8.50 -0.41
C LEU A 34 -9.52 10.03 -0.53
N ALA A 35 -8.40 10.73 -0.40
CA ALA A 35 -8.36 12.20 -0.45
C ALA A 35 -8.49 12.73 -1.87
N TYR A 36 -7.87 12.05 -2.84
CA TYR A 36 -7.80 12.50 -4.23
C TYR A 36 -8.65 11.67 -5.20
N GLY A 37 -9.21 10.55 -4.75
CA GLY A 37 -9.96 9.61 -5.61
C GLY A 37 -9.08 8.90 -6.64
N TRP A 38 -7.78 8.78 -6.38
CA TRP A 38 -6.82 8.24 -7.35
C TRP A 38 -6.90 6.73 -7.47
N ASP A 39 -7.08 6.21 -8.68
CA ASP A 39 -6.96 4.78 -8.94
C ASP A 39 -5.50 4.26 -8.76
N ALA A 40 -5.33 2.94 -8.78
CA ALA A 40 -4.02 2.30 -8.60
C ALA A 40 -3.00 2.76 -9.67
N GLU A 41 -3.45 3.07 -10.89
CA GLU A 41 -2.63 3.60 -11.98
C GLU A 41 -2.18 5.04 -11.71
N GLN A 42 -3.04 5.88 -11.15
CA GLN A 42 -2.73 7.24 -10.72
C GLN A 42 -1.75 7.23 -9.55
N LEU A 43 -1.96 6.36 -8.57
CA LEU A 43 -1.00 6.15 -7.48
C LEU A 43 0.35 5.66 -8.01
N ARG A 44 0.37 4.77 -9.01
CA ARG A 44 1.59 4.33 -9.70
C ARG A 44 2.30 5.48 -10.41
N ARG A 45 1.56 6.40 -11.02
CA ARG A 45 2.12 7.60 -11.66
C ARG A 45 2.76 8.55 -10.64
N GLN A 46 2.16 8.71 -9.46
CA GLN A 46 2.68 9.54 -8.38
C GLN A 46 3.84 8.87 -7.63
N HIS A 47 3.81 7.55 -7.54
CA HIS A 47 4.81 6.71 -6.90
C HIS A 47 5.42 5.74 -7.90
N PRO A 48 6.21 6.23 -8.88
CA PRO A 48 6.80 5.39 -9.94
C PRO A 48 7.76 4.32 -9.40
N HIS A 49 8.15 4.44 -8.13
CA HIS A 49 8.96 3.48 -7.42
C HIS A 49 8.17 2.29 -6.85
N LEU A 50 6.84 2.35 -6.73
CA LEU A 50 5.98 1.26 -6.22
C LEU A 50 5.32 0.49 -7.34
N SER A 51 5.47 -0.83 -7.42
CA SER A 51 4.80 -1.64 -8.44
C SER A 51 3.27 -1.59 -8.32
N LEU A 52 2.57 -1.82 -9.44
CA LEU A 52 1.10 -1.95 -9.42
C LEU A 52 0.67 -3.07 -8.48
N SER A 53 1.41 -4.17 -8.41
CA SER A 53 1.15 -5.27 -7.47
C SER A 53 1.24 -4.84 -6.01
N GLU A 54 2.23 -4.01 -5.64
CA GLU A 54 2.36 -3.45 -4.28
C GLU A 54 1.22 -2.47 -3.97
N ILE A 55 0.81 -1.65 -4.94
CA ILE A 55 -0.31 -0.71 -4.78
C ILE A 55 -1.64 -1.46 -4.65
N HIS A 56 -1.88 -2.49 -5.47
CA HIS A 56 -3.06 -3.35 -5.34
C HIS A 56 -3.07 -4.09 -4.01
N ALA A 57 -1.92 -4.59 -3.56
CA ALA A 57 -1.81 -5.20 -2.23
C ALA A 57 -2.16 -4.21 -1.12
N ALA A 58 -1.76 -2.94 -1.25
CA ALA A 58 -2.05 -1.90 -0.28
C ALA A 58 -3.51 -1.43 -0.28
N LEU A 59 -4.20 -1.47 -1.42
CA LEU A 59 -5.59 -1.01 -1.55
C LEU A 59 -6.63 -2.08 -1.19
N GLY A 60 -6.30 -3.37 -1.34
CA GLY A 60 -7.17 -4.49 -0.95
C GLY A 60 -8.19 -4.88 -2.00
#